data_AF-A0A7C7WR85-F1
#
_entry.id   AF-A0A7C7WR85-F1
#
_cell.length_a   1.000
_cell.length_b   1.000
_cell.length_c   1.000
_cell.angle_alpha   90.00
_cell.angle_beta   90.00
_cell.angle_gamma   90.00
#
_symmetry.space_group_name_H-M   'P 1'
#
loop_
_entity.id
_entity.type
_entity.pdbx_description
1 polymer ?
#
loop_
_entity_poly.entity_id
_entity_poly.type
_entity_poly.pdbx_seq_one_letter_code
_entity_poly.pdbx_strand_id
1 'polypeptide(L)'
;AALSADFELGDGGVTESIYDAPLLNGRTSLVVSPSTGRIPRTPVGEDRAGIPSRRMRGIPEGPEDRAMDERCMMGGTLPLRGSAFPARIFQTPEHLVIHYEFVNATIIVPLDDRPPVPTAIRQWTGTSRGSWDGDTLVIESTNFDPRWTFQGSGAGLRLVQRLTRIDQDTMHHEYTVYDPESFTEPWSAAYPLTNTRESIYEYACHEGNRSMSLLLSGARATEQMARFVGSFGLSSFERVGEADGDGPAFTDGMLSYDASGRVSVHLTNRENYLAYYGRYDVNVSRGVVHHAVDGGSRPDVRDRTLSHGYELTDDGDRLVLSLMGDDGVESRATWRRHR
;
A
#
# COMPACT_ATOMS: atom_id res chain seq x y z
N ALA A 1 -21.20 32.63 20.37
CA ALA A 1 -20.16 31.68 20.76
C ALA A 1 -19.16 31.60 19.62
N ALA A 2 -17.87 31.82 19.90
CA ALA A 2 -16.79 31.47 18.99
C ALA A 2 -15.92 30.45 19.73
N LEU A 3 -15.33 29.50 19.01
CA LEU A 3 -14.18 28.78 19.54
C LEU A 3 -13.06 29.84 19.67
N SER A 4 -13.00 30.56 20.79
CA SER A 4 -12.11 31.71 20.94
C SER A 4 -10.64 31.27 20.96
N ALA A 5 -9.83 31.90 20.11
CA ALA A 5 -8.37 31.86 19.96
C ALA A 5 -7.76 30.46 19.79
N ASP A 6 -7.33 30.16 18.55
CA ASP A 6 -6.41 29.11 18.10
C ASP A 6 -6.33 27.86 19.01
N PHE A 7 -7.09 26.82 18.67
CA PHE A 7 -7.00 25.52 19.34
C PHE A 7 -6.12 24.59 18.49
N GLU A 8 -4.99 24.14 19.03
CA GLU A 8 -4.06 23.24 18.32
C GLU A 8 -4.18 21.84 18.90
N LEU A 9 -4.56 20.87 18.10
CA LEU A 9 -4.56 19.46 18.44
C LEU A 9 -3.16 18.90 18.22
N GLY A 10 -2.69 17.98 19.06
CA GLY A 10 -1.45 17.21 18.90
C GLY A 10 -1.57 15.85 19.56
N ASP A 11 -0.64 14.94 19.29
CA ASP A 11 -0.80 13.52 19.65
C ASP A 11 -0.58 13.21 21.12
N GLY A 12 0.12 14.08 21.87
CA GLY A 12 0.51 13.85 23.26
C GLY A 12 1.15 12.48 23.52
N GLY A 13 1.65 11.79 22.48
CA GLY A 13 1.84 10.35 22.44
C GLY A 13 0.52 9.54 22.46
N VAL A 14 0.29 8.72 21.43
CA VAL A 14 -0.86 7.77 21.32
C VAL A 14 -1.02 6.87 22.56
N THR A 15 0.04 6.67 23.35
CA THR A 15 0.05 5.88 24.58
C THR A 15 -0.44 6.62 25.83
N GLU A 16 -0.30 7.95 25.93
CA GLU A 16 -0.70 8.71 27.12
C GLU A 16 -2.10 9.35 26.94
N SER A 17 -2.45 9.78 25.73
CA SER A 17 -3.67 10.55 25.44
C SER A 17 -5.00 9.77 25.62
N ILE A 18 -5.06 8.49 25.24
CA ILE A 18 -6.33 7.73 25.24
C ILE A 18 -6.61 7.09 26.59
N TYR A 19 -5.62 6.78 27.44
CA TYR A 19 -5.89 6.01 28.66
C TYR A 19 -6.12 6.86 29.91
N ASP A 20 -5.53 8.06 29.97
CA ASP A 20 -5.57 8.92 31.16
C ASP A 20 -6.62 10.04 31.09
N ALA A 21 -7.48 10.04 30.07
CA ALA A 21 -8.39 11.15 29.85
C ALA A 21 -9.72 11.02 30.62
N PRO A 22 -10.10 12.02 31.44
CA PRO A 22 -11.28 11.94 32.32
C PRO A 22 -12.61 11.79 31.57
N LEU A 23 -12.65 12.19 30.30
CA LEU A 23 -13.84 12.17 29.44
C LEU A 23 -14.16 10.80 28.81
N LEU A 24 -13.33 9.77 29.05
CA LEU A 24 -13.66 8.41 28.66
C LEU A 24 -14.50 7.67 29.70
N ASN A 25 -14.69 8.24 30.90
CA ASN A 25 -15.57 7.70 31.94
C ASN A 25 -15.33 6.18 32.19
N GLY A 26 -14.06 5.75 32.11
CA GLY A 26 -13.64 4.36 32.30
C GLY A 26 -14.04 3.39 31.19
N ARG A 27 -14.51 3.89 30.04
CA ARG A 27 -14.90 3.06 28.88
C ARG A 27 -13.67 2.54 28.16
N THR A 28 -13.75 1.29 27.72
CA THR A 28 -12.71 0.60 26.94
C THR A 28 -12.90 0.72 25.43
N SER A 29 -13.96 1.41 24.98
CA SER A 29 -14.24 1.69 23.57
C SER A 29 -14.56 3.17 23.38
N LEU A 30 -14.06 3.73 22.28
CA LEU A 30 -14.42 5.08 21.82
C LEU A 30 -15.81 5.12 21.20
N VAL A 31 -16.34 3.97 20.74
CA VAL A 31 -17.70 3.86 20.19
C VAL A 31 -18.69 3.95 21.33
N VAL A 32 -19.55 4.96 21.29
CA VAL A 32 -20.55 5.24 22.33
C VAL A 32 -21.95 4.82 21.90
N SER A 33 -22.18 4.69 20.60
CA SER A 33 -23.39 4.13 20.01
C SER A 33 -23.00 3.26 18.81
N PRO A 34 -23.46 2.01 18.71
CA PRO A 34 -24.35 1.31 19.65
C PRO A 34 -23.68 1.04 21.01
N SER A 35 -24.48 0.75 22.04
CA SER A 35 -24.01 0.49 23.42
C SER A 35 -23.08 -0.73 23.54
N THR A 36 -23.02 -1.57 22.51
CA THR A 36 -22.07 -2.68 22.39
C THR A 36 -20.62 -2.21 22.30
N GLY A 37 -20.38 -0.93 22.01
CA GLY A 37 -19.05 -0.37 21.80
C GLY A 37 -18.37 -0.86 20.52
N ARG A 38 -19.14 -1.40 19.56
CA ARG A 38 -18.66 -1.94 18.29
C ARG A 38 -19.31 -1.23 17.10
N ILE A 39 -18.56 -1.11 16.01
CA ILE A 39 -19.06 -0.56 14.75
C ILE A 39 -19.99 -1.61 14.08
N PRO A 40 -21.26 -1.28 13.79
CA PRO A 40 -22.26 -2.23 13.29
C PRO A 40 -22.18 -2.39 11.77
N ARG A 41 -21.09 -2.98 11.26
CA ARG A 41 -20.85 -3.13 9.80
C ARG A 41 -21.78 -4.16 9.16
N THR A 42 -22.24 -3.86 7.96
CA THR A 42 -22.80 -4.86 7.03
C THR A 42 -21.67 -5.69 6.41
N PRO A 43 -21.97 -6.80 5.71
CA PRO A 43 -20.94 -7.53 4.95
C PRO A 43 -20.20 -6.65 3.93
N VAL A 44 -20.89 -5.69 3.30
CA VAL A 44 -20.28 -4.72 2.38
C VAL A 44 -19.35 -3.76 3.13
N GLY A 45 -19.78 -3.27 4.29
CA GLY A 45 -18.95 -2.44 5.15
C GLY A 45 -17.70 -3.17 5.66
N GLU A 46 -17.84 -4.44 6.03
CA GLU A 46 -16.72 -5.28 6.47
C GLU A 46 -15.71 -5.52 5.33
N ASP A 47 -16.20 -5.80 4.11
CA ASP A 47 -15.34 -5.91 2.95
C ASP A 47 -14.56 -4.60 2.71
N ARG A 48 -15.25 -3.45 2.70
CA ARG A 48 -14.62 -2.12 2.51
C ARG A 48 -13.61 -1.79 3.61
N ALA A 49 -13.90 -2.14 4.86
CA ALA A 49 -12.99 -1.92 5.99
C ALA A 49 -11.68 -2.69 5.83
N GLY A 50 -11.69 -3.82 5.11
CA GLY A 50 -10.50 -4.60 4.81
C GLY A 50 -9.66 -4.07 3.63
N ILE A 51 -10.16 -3.14 2.80
CA ILE A 51 -9.45 -2.65 1.61
C ILE A 51 -8.06 -2.10 1.93
N PRO A 52 -7.87 -1.20 2.92
CA PRO A 52 -6.54 -0.65 3.21
C PRO A 52 -5.52 -1.73 3.56
N SER A 53 -5.93 -2.69 4.39
CA SER A 53 -5.08 -3.82 4.80
C SER A 53 -4.75 -4.75 3.64
N ARG A 54 -5.69 -4.99 2.72
CA ARG A 54 -5.45 -5.80 1.51
C ARG A 54 -4.50 -5.10 0.54
N ARG A 55 -4.64 -3.79 0.37
CA ARG A 55 -3.72 -2.95 -0.41
C ARG A 55 -2.28 -3.01 0.11
N MET A 56 -2.10 -3.00 1.42
CA MET A 56 -0.77 -3.16 2.03
C MET A 56 -0.22 -4.60 1.96
N ARG A 57 -1.05 -5.60 1.64
CA ARG A 57 -0.68 -7.02 1.60
C ARG A 57 -0.60 -7.53 0.16
N GLY A 58 0.61 -7.75 -0.33
CA GLY A 58 0.84 -8.41 -1.61
C GLY A 58 1.82 -7.67 -2.51
N ILE A 59 1.97 -8.19 -3.72
CA ILE A 59 2.71 -7.56 -4.80
C ILE A 59 1.80 -6.47 -5.38
N PRO A 60 2.13 -5.16 -5.27
CA PRO A 60 1.28 -4.13 -5.83
C PRO A 60 1.22 -4.26 -7.36
N GLU A 61 0.00 -4.25 -7.90
CA GLU A 61 -0.26 -4.20 -9.33
C GLU A 61 0.02 -2.79 -9.87
N GLY A 62 -0.32 -1.77 -9.07
CA GLY A 62 -0.13 -0.38 -9.43
C GLY A 62 -0.05 0.56 -8.22
N PRO A 63 0.15 1.87 -8.47
CA PRO A 63 0.21 2.87 -7.40
C PRO A 63 -1.10 2.97 -6.62
N GLU A 64 -2.24 2.57 -7.20
CA GLU A 64 -3.55 2.53 -6.55
C GLU A 64 -3.65 1.53 -5.39
N ASP A 65 -2.74 0.55 -5.33
CA ASP A 65 -2.64 -0.40 -4.24
C ASP A 65 -1.86 0.16 -3.04
N ARG A 66 -1.36 1.39 -3.14
CA ARG A 66 -0.70 2.08 -2.03
C ARG A 66 -1.65 2.98 -1.28
N ALA A 67 -1.33 3.23 -0.02
CA ALA A 67 -2.15 4.08 0.82
C ALA A 67 -2.11 5.54 0.31
N MET A 68 -3.20 6.28 0.51
CA MET A 68 -3.37 7.62 -0.09
C MET A 68 -2.35 8.64 0.43
N ASP A 69 -1.88 8.45 1.65
CA ASP A 69 -0.81 9.19 2.30
C ASP A 69 0.56 8.88 1.69
N GLU A 70 0.87 7.61 1.39
CA GLU A 70 2.10 7.23 0.66
C GLU A 70 2.15 7.84 -0.75
N ARG A 71 0.97 8.06 -1.34
CA ARG A 71 0.78 8.71 -2.64
C ARG A 71 0.69 10.22 -2.55
N CYS A 72 0.80 10.81 -1.36
CA CYS A 72 0.73 12.25 -1.14
C CYS A 72 -0.61 12.88 -1.57
N MET A 73 -1.69 12.10 -1.54
CA MET A 73 -3.02 12.53 -1.95
C MET A 73 -3.87 12.98 -0.75
N MET A 74 -3.69 12.33 0.40
CA MET A 74 -4.43 12.63 1.62
C MET A 74 -3.60 12.35 2.86
N GLY A 75 -3.59 13.29 3.81
CA GLY A 75 -3.06 13.09 5.15
C GLY A 75 -4.14 13.26 6.20
N GLY A 76 -4.40 14.52 6.57
CA GLY A 76 -5.54 14.89 7.43
C GLY A 76 -6.90 14.71 6.74
N THR A 77 -7.85 14.09 7.43
CA THR A 77 -9.23 13.92 6.95
C THR A 77 -10.20 13.86 8.13
N LEU A 78 -11.50 13.94 7.83
CA LEU A 78 -12.57 13.80 8.82
C LEU A 78 -12.90 12.32 9.09
N PRO A 79 -13.42 11.98 10.29
CA PRO A 79 -13.55 12.84 11.46
C PRO A 79 -12.20 13.28 12.04
N LEU A 80 -12.20 14.37 12.82
CA LEU A 80 -11.03 14.82 13.59
C LEU A 80 -10.58 13.69 14.50
N ARG A 81 -9.41 13.09 14.29
CA ARG A 81 -8.92 11.95 15.09
C ARG A 81 -7.68 12.34 15.87
N GLY A 82 -7.44 11.65 16.99
CA GLY A 82 -6.10 11.55 17.54
C GLY A 82 -5.15 11.07 16.44
N SER A 83 -4.16 11.89 16.12
CA SER A 83 -3.17 11.65 15.07
C SER A 83 -1.82 12.00 15.65
N ALA A 84 -0.77 11.30 15.19
CA ALA A 84 0.63 11.60 15.50
C ALA A 84 1.07 13.01 15.06
N PHE A 85 0.24 13.70 14.26
CA PHE A 85 0.53 15.01 13.71
C PHE A 85 -0.48 16.03 14.22
N PRO A 86 -0.04 17.24 14.58
CA PRO A 86 -0.93 18.27 15.08
C PRO A 86 -1.89 18.82 14.01
N ALA A 87 -2.99 19.42 14.48
CA ALA A 87 -3.93 20.15 13.63
C ALA A 87 -4.39 21.44 14.30
N ARG A 88 -4.33 22.57 13.59
CA ARG A 88 -4.81 23.87 14.08
C ARG A 88 -6.24 24.08 13.68
N ILE A 89 -7.08 24.41 14.66
CA ILE A 89 -8.47 24.79 14.49
C ILE A 89 -8.60 26.27 14.82
N PHE A 90 -9.03 27.06 13.85
CA PHE A 90 -9.26 28.48 14.03
C PHE A 90 -10.56 28.90 13.33
N GLN A 91 -11.16 29.97 13.83
CA GLN A 91 -12.46 30.43 13.38
C GLN A 91 -12.38 31.90 12.95
N THR A 92 -13.00 32.20 11.82
CA THR A 92 -13.37 33.55 11.38
C THR A 92 -14.90 33.73 11.53
N PRO A 93 -15.46 34.92 11.33
CA PRO A 93 -16.91 35.11 11.41
C PRO A 93 -17.72 34.19 10.48
N GLU A 94 -17.16 33.80 9.33
CA GLU A 94 -17.86 33.03 8.29
C GLU A 94 -17.36 31.59 8.13
N HIS A 95 -16.19 31.24 8.67
CA HIS A 95 -15.57 29.92 8.48
C HIS A 95 -14.92 29.41 9.74
N LEU A 96 -15.03 28.11 9.96
CA LEU A 96 -14.05 27.34 10.74
C LEU A 96 -13.05 26.72 9.77
N VAL A 97 -11.77 26.76 10.12
CA VAL A 97 -10.70 26.09 9.38
C VAL A 97 -10.04 25.08 10.29
N ILE A 98 -9.87 23.86 9.78
CA ILE A 98 -9.10 22.79 10.38
C ILE A 98 -7.91 22.55 9.45
N HIS A 99 -6.71 22.88 9.93
CA HIS A 99 -5.47 22.72 9.18
C HIS A 99 -4.60 21.66 9.83
N TYR A 100 -4.42 20.53 9.17
CA TYR A 100 -3.54 19.46 9.63
C TYR A 100 -2.12 19.70 9.17
N GLU A 101 -1.16 19.43 10.04
CA GLU A 101 0.24 19.28 9.65
C GLU A 101 0.36 18.18 8.59
N PHE A 102 -0.21 16.99 8.85
CA PHE A 102 -0.05 15.83 7.97
C PHE A 102 -0.56 16.07 6.54
N VAL A 103 0.38 16.06 5.58
CA VAL A 103 0.15 16.33 4.14
C VAL A 103 -0.51 17.70 3.90
N ASN A 104 -0.32 18.68 4.80
CA ASN A 104 -0.85 20.04 4.72
C ASN A 104 -2.36 20.12 4.40
N ALA A 105 -3.14 19.15 4.90
CA ALA A 105 -4.56 19.06 4.58
C ALA A 105 -5.35 20.18 5.27
N THR A 106 -6.13 20.95 4.49
CA THR A 106 -6.94 22.06 5.00
C THR A 106 -8.41 21.82 4.71
N ILE A 107 -9.22 21.79 5.77
CA ILE A 107 -10.67 21.62 5.70
C ILE A 107 -11.32 22.94 6.09
N ILE A 108 -12.08 23.50 5.16
CA ILE A 108 -12.78 24.78 5.33
C ILE A 108 -14.26 24.47 5.53
N VAL A 109 -14.80 24.93 6.65
CA VAL A 109 -16.19 24.70 7.07
C VAL A 109 -16.90 26.05 7.11
N PRO A 110 -17.70 26.40 6.09
CA PRO A 110 -18.56 27.58 6.14
C PRO A 110 -19.57 27.49 7.29
N LEU A 111 -19.77 28.61 7.98
CA LEU A 111 -20.66 28.80 9.13
C LEU A 111 -21.91 29.63 8.78
N ASP A 112 -22.11 29.92 7.49
CA ASP A 112 -23.20 30.72 6.97
C ASP A 112 -24.19 29.88 6.13
N ASP A 113 -25.28 30.52 5.70
CA ASP A 113 -26.37 29.88 4.96
C ASP A 113 -26.09 29.74 3.45
N ARG A 114 -24.82 29.73 3.04
CA ARG A 114 -24.48 29.63 1.61
C ARG A 114 -24.92 28.28 1.03
N PRO A 115 -25.37 28.23 -0.24
CA PRO A 115 -25.86 27.00 -0.86
C PRO A 115 -24.87 25.84 -0.74
N PRO A 116 -25.34 24.60 -0.52
CA PRO A 116 -24.46 23.43 -0.44
C PRO A 116 -23.80 23.15 -1.79
N VAL A 117 -22.62 22.50 -1.74
CA VAL A 117 -21.94 22.05 -2.96
C VAL A 117 -22.77 20.93 -3.60
N PRO A 118 -23.04 20.97 -4.93
CA PRO A 118 -23.76 19.91 -5.62
C PRO A 118 -23.16 18.53 -5.37
N THR A 119 -24.01 17.52 -5.14
CA THR A 119 -23.61 16.13 -4.81
C THR A 119 -22.79 15.42 -5.88
N ALA A 120 -22.79 15.95 -7.11
CA ALA A 120 -21.93 15.50 -8.20
C ALA A 120 -20.45 15.87 -8.02
N ILE A 121 -20.16 16.92 -7.24
CA ILE A 121 -18.80 17.33 -6.93
C ILE A 121 -18.36 16.59 -5.66
N ARG A 122 -17.51 15.57 -5.85
CA ARG A 122 -16.93 14.78 -4.76
C ARG A 122 -15.54 15.28 -4.38
N GLN A 123 -15.25 15.30 -3.09
CA GLN A 123 -13.98 15.76 -2.53
C GLN A 123 -13.41 14.72 -1.57
N TRP A 124 -12.08 14.64 -1.52
CA TRP A 124 -11.34 13.71 -0.67
C TRP A 124 -11.69 13.85 0.82
N THR A 125 -11.79 15.08 1.32
CA THR A 125 -12.21 15.42 2.70
C THR A 125 -13.72 15.66 2.83
N GLY A 126 -14.48 15.42 1.76
CA GLY A 126 -15.89 15.78 1.67
C GLY A 126 -16.11 17.31 1.66
N THR A 127 -17.38 17.70 1.69
CA THR A 127 -17.82 19.09 1.76
C THR A 127 -18.53 19.32 3.09
N SER A 128 -18.03 20.27 3.88
CA SER A 128 -18.52 20.52 5.22
C SER A 128 -19.41 21.78 5.33
N ARG A 129 -20.31 21.78 6.31
CA ARG A 129 -21.11 22.93 6.76
C ARG A 129 -21.16 22.91 8.30
N GLY A 130 -20.99 24.07 8.90
CA GLY A 130 -21.01 24.22 10.35
C GLY A 130 -22.19 25.07 10.81
N SER A 131 -22.73 24.74 11.98
CA SER A 131 -23.79 25.51 12.64
C SER A 131 -23.65 25.40 14.15
N TRP A 132 -24.05 26.43 14.88
CA TRP A 132 -24.02 26.42 16.35
C TRP A 132 -25.33 25.89 16.92
N ASP A 133 -25.21 24.97 17.86
CA ASP A 133 -26.29 24.45 18.72
C ASP A 133 -25.91 24.76 20.18
N GLY A 134 -26.35 25.93 20.66
CA GLY A 134 -25.87 26.51 21.91
C GLY A 134 -24.36 26.74 21.87
N ASP A 135 -23.63 26.09 22.77
CA ASP A 135 -22.16 26.15 22.88
C ASP A 135 -21.44 25.03 22.09
N THR A 136 -22.20 24.24 21.32
CA THR A 136 -21.64 23.15 20.52
C THR A 136 -21.60 23.53 19.05
N LEU A 137 -20.43 23.41 18.43
CA LEU A 137 -20.30 23.54 16.99
C LEU A 137 -20.62 22.20 16.34
N VAL A 138 -21.66 22.16 15.51
CA VAL A 138 -22.08 20.99 14.75
C VAL A 138 -21.54 21.13 13.33
N ILE A 139 -20.77 20.15 12.87
CA ILE A 139 -20.19 20.11 11.52
C ILE A 139 -20.76 18.90 10.79
N GLU A 140 -21.58 19.15 9.77
CA GLU A 140 -22.03 18.10 8.85
C GLU A 140 -21.13 18.06 7.62
N SER A 141 -20.70 16.87 7.22
CA SER A 141 -19.88 16.64 6.04
C SER A 141 -20.45 15.52 5.17
N THR A 142 -20.50 15.77 3.86
CA THR A 142 -21.03 14.88 2.83
C THR A 142 -20.11 14.90 1.59
N ASN A 143 -20.55 14.32 0.47
CA ASN A 143 -19.86 14.37 -0.82
C ASN A 143 -18.42 13.84 -0.79
N PHE A 144 -18.12 12.87 0.08
CA PHE A 144 -16.82 12.21 0.09
C PHE A 144 -16.58 11.45 -1.23
N ASP A 145 -15.32 11.45 -1.69
CA ASP A 145 -14.89 10.63 -2.81
C ASP A 145 -14.89 9.15 -2.39
N PRO A 146 -15.62 8.26 -3.09
CA PRO A 146 -15.80 6.88 -2.68
C PRO A 146 -14.55 6.00 -2.86
N ARG A 147 -13.47 6.52 -3.48
CA ARG A 147 -12.17 5.83 -3.54
C ARG A 147 -11.46 5.83 -2.19
N TRP A 148 -11.93 6.64 -1.25
CA TRP A 148 -11.56 6.60 0.15
C TRP A 148 -12.72 6.07 1.00
N THR A 149 -12.38 5.39 2.09
CA THR A 149 -13.34 4.81 3.03
C THR A 149 -12.94 5.14 4.45
N PHE A 150 -13.93 5.48 5.28
CA PHE A 150 -13.78 5.59 6.72
C PHE A 150 -14.47 4.41 7.40
N GLN A 151 -13.67 3.55 8.04
CA GLN A 151 -14.18 2.40 8.79
C GLN A 151 -15.13 1.50 7.98
N GLY A 152 -14.96 1.41 6.65
CA GLY A 152 -15.81 0.61 5.76
C GLY A 152 -16.95 1.37 5.09
N SER A 153 -17.06 2.69 5.29
CA SER A 153 -18.04 3.52 4.57
C SER A 153 -17.83 3.50 3.05
N GLY A 154 -18.87 3.84 2.30
CA GLY A 154 -18.85 4.03 0.86
C GLY A 154 -19.29 5.44 0.44
N ALA A 155 -19.87 5.52 -0.77
CA ALA A 155 -20.26 6.79 -1.40
C ALA A 155 -21.38 7.54 -0.67
N GLY A 156 -22.13 6.84 0.18
CA GLY A 156 -23.22 7.36 0.99
C GLY A 156 -22.78 7.95 2.34
N LEU A 157 -21.47 8.03 2.59
CA LEU A 157 -20.94 8.58 3.84
C LEU A 157 -21.46 10.00 4.09
N ARG A 158 -22.19 10.15 5.19
CA ARG A 158 -22.49 11.42 5.85
C ARG A 158 -21.93 11.36 7.26
N LEU A 159 -21.16 12.37 7.62
CA LEU A 159 -20.51 12.48 8.92
C LEU A 159 -21.02 13.73 9.63
N VAL A 160 -21.48 13.58 10.87
CA VAL A 160 -21.87 14.71 11.72
C VAL A 160 -20.93 14.73 12.92
N GLN A 161 -20.19 15.81 13.09
CA GLN A 161 -19.32 16.03 14.23
C GLN A 161 -19.91 17.10 15.14
N ARG A 162 -19.70 16.96 16.44
CA ARG A 162 -20.08 17.91 17.48
C ARG A 162 -18.82 18.22 18.28
N LEU A 163 -18.48 19.49 18.34
CA LEU A 163 -17.32 20.02 19.05
C LEU A 163 -17.82 20.94 20.16
N THR A 164 -17.60 20.52 21.40
CA THR A 164 -17.98 21.29 22.59
C THR A 164 -16.74 21.60 23.39
N ARG A 165 -16.40 22.88 23.56
CA ARG A 165 -15.27 23.28 24.40
C ARG A 165 -15.63 23.02 25.86
N ILE A 166 -14.83 22.21 26.56
CA ILE A 166 -15.07 21.87 27.96
C ILE A 166 -14.30 22.83 28.88
N ASP A 167 -13.04 23.10 28.53
CA ASP A 167 -12.18 24.05 29.24
C ASP A 167 -11.18 24.70 28.27
N GLN A 168 -10.11 25.32 28.80
CA GLN A 168 -9.12 26.01 27.99
C GLN A 168 -8.34 25.07 27.07
N ASP A 169 -8.06 23.85 27.52
CA ASP A 169 -7.16 22.89 26.87
C ASP A 169 -7.87 21.62 26.37
N THR A 170 -9.17 21.49 26.66
CA THR A 170 -9.94 20.28 26.34
C THR A 170 -11.20 20.59 25.54
N MET A 171 -11.34 19.89 24.42
CA MET A 171 -12.54 19.90 23.58
C MET A 171 -13.17 18.51 23.59
N HIS A 172 -14.46 18.41 23.90
CA HIS A 172 -15.21 17.18 23.72
C HIS A 172 -15.58 17.03 22.25
N HIS A 173 -15.12 15.96 21.63
CA HIS A 173 -15.44 15.62 20.25
C HIS A 173 -16.33 14.39 20.24
N GLU A 174 -17.49 14.53 19.63
CA GLU A 174 -18.38 13.44 19.28
C GLU A 174 -18.59 13.45 17.77
N TYR A 175 -18.67 12.29 17.14
CA TYR A 175 -19.14 12.20 15.77
C TYR A 175 -20.03 11.00 15.54
N THR A 176 -20.95 11.14 14.60
CA THR A 176 -21.88 10.11 14.14
C THR A 176 -21.69 9.87 12.65
N VAL A 177 -21.57 8.60 12.28
CA VAL A 177 -21.38 8.13 10.91
C VAL A 177 -22.68 7.53 10.39
N TYR A 178 -23.10 8.02 9.22
CA TYR A 178 -24.26 7.54 8.50
C TYR A 178 -23.82 6.97 7.15
N ASP A 179 -24.10 5.69 6.92
CA ASP A 179 -23.99 5.04 5.62
C ASP A 179 -24.81 3.72 5.68
N PRO A 180 -26.08 3.71 5.26
CA PRO A 180 -26.96 2.56 5.43
C PRO A 180 -26.60 1.36 4.55
N GLU A 181 -25.74 1.54 3.53
CA GLU A 181 -25.20 0.42 2.75
C GLU A 181 -24.09 -0.29 3.55
N SER A 182 -23.30 0.49 4.28
CA SER A 182 -22.09 0.02 4.97
C SER A 182 -22.32 -0.36 6.43
N PHE A 183 -23.34 0.19 7.08
CA PHE A 183 -23.66 -0.03 8.50
C PHE A 183 -25.15 -0.35 8.70
N THR A 184 -25.46 -1.29 9.60
CA THR A 184 -26.86 -1.68 9.89
C THR A 184 -27.63 -0.60 10.65
N GLU A 185 -26.92 0.28 11.35
CA GLU A 185 -27.44 1.47 12.01
C GLU A 185 -26.33 2.55 12.06
N PRO A 186 -26.67 3.84 12.20
CA PRO A 186 -25.67 4.87 12.46
C PRO A 186 -24.90 4.58 13.74
N TRP A 187 -23.61 4.87 13.75
CA TRP A 187 -22.76 4.67 14.91
C TRP A 187 -22.03 5.94 15.28
N SER A 188 -21.74 6.10 16.56
CA SER A 188 -21.12 7.29 17.12
C SER A 188 -19.90 6.93 17.95
N ALA A 189 -18.90 7.79 17.91
CA ALA A 189 -17.76 7.74 18.81
C ALA A 189 -17.52 9.09 19.47
N ALA A 190 -16.94 9.06 20.67
CA ALA A 190 -16.60 10.26 21.40
C ALA A 190 -15.27 10.12 22.14
N TYR A 191 -14.48 11.18 22.13
CA TYR A 191 -13.24 11.29 22.89
C TYR A 191 -12.88 12.76 23.13
N PRO A 192 -12.05 13.02 24.14
CA PRO A 192 -11.43 14.33 24.29
C PRO A 192 -10.40 14.56 23.19
N LEU A 193 -10.37 15.81 22.73
CA LEU A 193 -9.29 16.40 21.97
C LEU A 193 -8.55 17.37 22.89
N THR A 194 -7.25 17.17 23.05
CA THR A 194 -6.40 17.95 23.95
C THR A 194 -5.54 18.93 23.16
N ASN A 195 -5.40 20.14 23.69
CA ASN A 195 -4.57 21.17 23.13
C ASN A 195 -3.08 20.77 23.24
N THR A 196 -2.27 21.16 22.26
CA THR A 196 -0.81 20.98 22.28
C THR A 196 -0.09 22.34 22.28
N ARG A 197 1.18 22.33 22.68
CA ARG A 197 2.09 23.48 22.52
C ARG A 197 3.08 23.27 21.37
N GLU A 198 2.93 22.16 20.64
CA GLU A 198 3.76 21.84 19.48
C GLU A 198 3.47 22.80 18.34
N SER A 199 4.51 23.24 17.67
CA SER A 199 4.36 24.03 16.45
C SER A 199 3.99 23.12 15.28
N ILE A 200 3.09 23.60 14.42
CA ILE A 200 2.87 22.97 13.12
C ILE A 200 4.04 23.30 12.20
N TYR A 201 4.67 22.27 11.67
CA TYR A 201 5.73 22.36 10.67
C TYR A 201 5.19 22.07 9.27
N GLU A 202 5.96 22.43 8.25
CA GLU A 202 5.62 22.03 6.90
C GLU A 202 5.76 20.51 6.74
N TYR A 203 4.65 19.83 6.41
CA TYR A 203 4.69 18.44 5.95
C TYR A 203 4.58 18.42 4.43
N ALA A 204 5.72 18.54 3.76
CA ALA A 204 5.79 18.33 2.33
C ALA A 204 6.09 16.86 2.05
N CYS A 205 5.36 16.28 1.08
CA CYS A 205 5.84 15.08 0.45
C CYS A 205 7.17 15.39 -0.25
N HIS A 206 8.25 14.82 0.29
CA HIS A 206 9.60 15.19 -0.04
C HIS A 206 9.93 14.96 -1.52
N GLU A 207 10.59 15.94 -2.13
CA GLU A 207 11.25 15.78 -3.41
C GLU A 207 12.27 14.63 -3.28
N GLY A 208 12.16 13.63 -4.15
CA GLY A 208 12.96 12.42 -4.05
C GLY A 208 12.29 11.25 -3.31
N ASN A 209 10.98 11.31 -3.01
CA ASN A 209 10.24 10.12 -2.59
C ASN A 209 10.27 9.05 -3.69
N ARG A 210 11.18 8.08 -3.56
CA ARG A 210 11.35 6.95 -4.47
C ARG A 210 10.62 5.69 -4.03
N SER A 211 9.94 5.72 -2.87
CA SER A 211 9.26 4.54 -2.30
C SER A 211 8.34 3.87 -3.32
N MET A 212 7.49 4.66 -4.00
CA MET A 212 6.56 4.17 -5.01
C MET A 212 7.28 3.46 -6.16
N SER A 213 8.28 4.13 -6.77
CA SER A 213 9.04 3.54 -7.87
C SER A 213 9.79 2.27 -7.44
N LEU A 214 10.37 2.27 -6.24
CA LEU A 214 11.12 1.12 -5.72
C LEU A 214 10.18 -0.06 -5.43
N LEU A 215 9.05 0.18 -4.77
CA LEU A 215 8.03 -0.85 -4.49
C LEU A 215 7.47 -1.46 -5.78
N LEU A 216 7.09 -0.64 -6.76
CA LEU A 216 6.57 -1.13 -8.03
C LEU A 216 7.65 -1.85 -8.84
N SER A 217 8.90 -1.39 -8.81
CA SER A 217 10.01 -2.09 -9.47
C SER A 217 10.29 -3.46 -8.85
N GLY A 218 10.28 -3.56 -7.51
CA GLY A 218 10.38 -4.83 -6.78
C GLY A 218 9.19 -5.76 -7.06
N ALA A 219 8.00 -5.18 -7.24
CA ALA A 219 6.81 -5.94 -7.64
C ALA A 219 6.98 -6.58 -9.02
N ARG A 220 7.40 -5.82 -10.03
CA ARG A 220 7.67 -6.34 -11.37
C ARG A 220 8.79 -7.39 -11.38
N ALA A 221 9.83 -7.19 -10.57
CA ALA A 221 10.89 -8.18 -10.42
C ALA A 221 10.37 -9.50 -9.82
N THR A 222 9.52 -9.43 -8.79
CA THR A 222 8.89 -10.61 -8.19
C THR A 222 8.00 -11.37 -9.18
N GLU A 223 7.17 -10.65 -9.94
CA GLU A 223 6.33 -11.26 -10.98
C GLU A 223 7.16 -11.93 -12.07
N GLN A 224 8.27 -11.31 -12.47
CA GLN A 224 9.15 -11.87 -13.48
C GLN A 224 9.83 -13.14 -12.99
N MET A 225 10.31 -13.17 -11.75
CA MET A 225 10.83 -14.38 -11.13
C MET A 225 9.77 -15.48 -11.06
N ALA A 226 8.52 -15.13 -10.73
CA ALA A 226 7.42 -16.10 -10.68
C ALA A 226 7.16 -16.77 -12.04
N ARG A 227 7.42 -16.07 -13.17
CA ARG A 227 7.33 -16.67 -14.51
C ARG A 227 8.40 -17.74 -14.76
N PHE A 228 9.53 -17.71 -14.07
CA PHE A 228 10.55 -18.77 -14.20
C PHE A 228 10.16 -20.04 -13.44
N VAL A 229 9.39 -19.93 -12.36
CA VAL A 229 9.02 -21.08 -11.51
C VAL A 229 8.32 -22.17 -12.31
N GLY A 230 8.86 -23.39 -12.28
CA GLY A 230 8.35 -24.55 -13.02
C GLY A 230 9.46 -25.46 -13.51
N SER A 231 9.08 -26.52 -14.20
CA SER A 231 10.00 -27.48 -14.82
C SER A 231 9.89 -27.40 -16.34
N PHE A 232 11.02 -27.48 -17.02
CA PHE A 232 11.13 -27.33 -18.47
C PHE A 232 11.96 -28.47 -19.07
N GLY A 233 11.45 -29.09 -20.12
CA GLY A 233 12.17 -30.07 -20.92
C GLY A 233 12.96 -29.39 -22.03
N LEU A 234 14.18 -29.87 -22.30
CA LEU A 234 14.99 -29.39 -23.40
C LEU A 234 14.29 -29.70 -24.73
N SER A 235 14.14 -28.69 -25.58
CA SER A 235 13.54 -28.80 -26.91
C SER A 235 14.60 -28.74 -28.03
N SER A 236 15.60 -27.87 -27.88
CA SER A 236 16.75 -27.81 -28.79
C SER A 236 17.97 -27.25 -28.09
N PHE A 237 19.14 -27.58 -28.61
CA PHE A 237 20.43 -27.05 -28.16
C PHE A 237 21.30 -26.75 -29.38
N GLU A 238 21.83 -25.54 -29.44
CA GLU A 238 22.63 -25.04 -30.55
C GLU A 238 23.91 -24.41 -30.01
N ARG A 239 24.99 -24.52 -30.79
CA ARG A 239 26.24 -23.80 -30.57
C ARG A 239 26.42 -22.81 -31.72
N VAL A 240 26.63 -21.54 -31.40
CA VAL A 240 26.71 -20.46 -32.39
C VAL A 240 28.07 -19.76 -32.25
N GLY A 241 28.90 -19.78 -33.30
CA GLY A 241 30.24 -19.17 -33.32
C GLY A 241 31.07 -19.64 -34.52
N GLU A 242 32.17 -18.95 -34.83
CA GLU A 242 33.08 -19.26 -35.96
C GLU A 242 33.99 -20.47 -35.71
N ALA A 243 34.18 -20.87 -34.45
CA ALA A 243 34.90 -22.08 -34.10
C ALA A 243 33.94 -23.28 -34.13
N ASP A 244 34.29 -24.32 -34.89
CA ASP A 244 33.78 -25.69 -34.68
C ASP A 244 34.17 -26.11 -33.25
N GLY A 245 33.38 -25.69 -32.27
CA GLY A 245 33.67 -25.93 -30.87
C GLY A 245 33.48 -27.41 -30.56
N ASP A 246 34.54 -28.08 -30.12
CA ASP A 246 34.62 -29.51 -29.78
C ASP A 246 33.85 -29.88 -28.48
N GLY A 247 32.80 -29.13 -28.14
CA GLY A 247 32.00 -29.32 -26.95
C GLY A 247 30.66 -30.01 -27.22
N PRO A 248 30.08 -30.69 -26.22
CA PRO A 248 28.91 -31.53 -26.44
C PRO A 248 27.68 -30.73 -26.83
N ALA A 249 26.95 -31.21 -27.84
CA ALA A 249 25.58 -30.80 -28.12
C ALA A 249 24.61 -31.74 -27.39
N PHE A 250 23.78 -31.19 -26.50
CA PHE A 250 22.85 -31.98 -25.69
C PHE A 250 21.54 -32.21 -26.43
N THR A 251 20.94 -33.40 -26.28
CA THR A 251 19.70 -33.76 -26.98
C THR A 251 18.50 -33.90 -26.04
N ASP A 252 18.74 -34.01 -24.74
CA ASP A 252 17.71 -34.16 -23.72
C ASP A 252 18.15 -33.44 -22.42
N GLY A 253 17.19 -33.07 -21.60
CA GLY A 253 17.46 -32.37 -20.35
C GLY A 253 16.24 -31.83 -19.64
N MET A 254 16.45 -31.48 -18.38
CA MET A 254 15.47 -30.88 -17.49
C MET A 254 16.07 -29.64 -16.81
N LEU A 255 15.32 -28.56 -16.80
CA LEU A 255 15.60 -27.33 -16.08
C LEU A 255 14.45 -27.10 -15.10
N SER A 256 14.74 -26.85 -13.83
CA SER A 256 13.72 -26.54 -12.83
C SER A 256 14.09 -25.29 -12.05
N TYR A 257 13.14 -24.38 -11.90
CA TYR A 257 13.19 -23.25 -10.99
C TYR A 257 12.08 -23.40 -9.96
N ASP A 258 12.40 -23.21 -8.69
CA ASP A 258 11.40 -23.18 -7.63
C ASP A 258 11.15 -21.77 -7.08
N ALA A 259 10.03 -21.63 -6.35
CA ALA A 259 9.61 -20.37 -5.75
C ALA A 259 10.51 -19.92 -4.57
N SER A 260 11.40 -20.80 -4.09
CA SER A 260 12.36 -20.47 -3.04
C SER A 260 13.67 -19.90 -3.57
N GLY A 261 13.77 -19.73 -4.90
CA GLY A 261 14.96 -19.19 -5.56
C GLY A 261 16.02 -20.23 -5.87
N ARG A 262 15.68 -21.53 -5.92
CA ARG A 262 16.62 -22.58 -6.33
C ARG A 262 16.44 -22.98 -7.79
N VAL A 263 17.54 -23.39 -8.38
CA VAL A 263 17.61 -23.91 -9.75
C VAL A 263 18.29 -25.26 -9.76
N SER A 264 17.83 -26.15 -10.64
CA SER A 264 18.54 -27.37 -11.04
C SER A 264 18.51 -27.55 -12.54
N VAL A 265 19.61 -28.04 -13.09
CA VAL A 265 19.78 -28.29 -14.52
C VAL A 265 20.38 -29.66 -14.72
N HIS A 266 19.84 -30.38 -15.69
CA HIS A 266 20.31 -31.67 -16.16
C HIS A 266 20.27 -31.67 -17.68
N LEU A 267 21.37 -32.05 -18.31
CA LEU A 267 21.56 -32.11 -19.76
C LEU A 267 22.31 -33.39 -20.12
N THR A 268 21.87 -34.06 -21.18
CA THR A 268 22.49 -35.28 -21.67
C THR A 268 22.35 -35.47 -23.18
N ASN A 269 23.32 -36.15 -23.78
CA ASN A 269 23.17 -36.75 -25.12
C ASN A 269 23.49 -38.27 -25.08
N ARG A 270 23.33 -38.89 -23.91
CA ARG A 270 23.72 -40.27 -23.55
C ARG A 270 25.23 -40.51 -23.40
N GLU A 271 26.06 -39.81 -24.16
CA GLU A 271 27.52 -39.92 -24.06
C GLU A 271 28.10 -38.90 -23.07
N ASN A 272 27.51 -37.71 -23.05
CA ASN A 272 27.90 -36.60 -22.22
C ASN A 272 26.78 -36.28 -21.23
N TYR A 273 27.17 -35.92 -20.02
CA TYR A 273 26.27 -35.48 -18.97
C TYR A 273 26.77 -34.18 -18.35
N LEU A 274 25.83 -33.26 -18.13
CA LEU A 274 26.03 -32.04 -17.36
C LEU A 274 24.83 -31.86 -16.43
N ALA A 275 25.09 -31.80 -15.14
CA ALA A 275 24.10 -31.38 -14.15
C ALA A 275 24.70 -30.45 -13.12
N TYR A 276 23.88 -29.55 -12.60
CA TYR A 276 24.21 -28.68 -11.49
C TYR A 276 22.94 -28.19 -10.77
N TYR A 277 23.11 -27.71 -9.55
CA TYR A 277 22.06 -27.07 -8.78
C TYR A 277 22.62 -25.87 -8.01
N GLY A 278 21.74 -24.97 -7.60
CA GLY A 278 22.12 -23.82 -6.81
C GLY A 278 20.97 -22.84 -6.63
N ARG A 279 21.31 -21.55 -6.59
CA ARG A 279 20.36 -20.44 -6.50
C ARG A 279 20.28 -19.67 -7.81
N TYR A 280 19.16 -19.03 -8.07
CA TYR A 280 19.02 -18.15 -9.22
C TYR A 280 18.52 -16.76 -8.84
N ASP A 281 18.92 -15.77 -9.64
CA ASP A 281 18.34 -14.44 -9.65
C ASP A 281 18.12 -13.96 -11.09
N VAL A 282 17.09 -13.15 -11.31
CA VAL A 282 16.72 -12.65 -12.63
C VAL A 282 16.95 -11.16 -12.68
N ASN A 283 17.89 -10.73 -13.53
CA ASN A 283 18.07 -9.33 -13.88
C ASN A 283 17.25 -8.98 -15.12
N VAL A 284 16.04 -8.50 -14.86
CA VAL A 284 15.08 -8.04 -15.87
C VAL A 284 15.68 -7.00 -16.81
N SER A 285 16.31 -5.97 -16.24
CA SER A 285 16.79 -4.82 -17.00
C SER A 285 17.90 -5.17 -18.00
N ARG A 286 18.65 -6.24 -17.71
CA ARG A 286 19.74 -6.73 -18.55
C ARG A 286 19.35 -7.94 -19.40
N GLY A 287 18.16 -8.51 -19.22
CA GLY A 287 17.76 -9.75 -19.88
C GLY A 287 18.66 -10.94 -19.50
N VAL A 288 19.13 -10.99 -18.25
CA VAL A 288 20.04 -12.03 -17.75
C VAL A 288 19.44 -12.78 -16.57
N VAL A 289 19.62 -14.10 -16.51
CA VAL A 289 19.40 -14.94 -15.32
C VAL A 289 20.73 -15.50 -14.86
N HIS A 290 21.04 -15.31 -13.58
CA HIS A 290 22.25 -15.82 -12.96
C HIS A 290 21.95 -17.12 -12.24
N HIS A 291 22.77 -18.15 -12.45
CA HIS A 291 22.77 -19.38 -11.67
C HIS A 291 24.02 -19.40 -10.80
N ALA A 292 23.88 -19.13 -9.50
CA ALA A 292 24.95 -19.32 -8.53
C ALA A 292 25.00 -20.81 -8.16
N VAL A 293 25.97 -21.53 -8.73
CA VAL A 293 26.06 -22.99 -8.64
C VAL A 293 26.67 -23.42 -7.31
N ASP A 294 25.89 -24.13 -6.50
CA ASP A 294 26.34 -24.71 -5.22
C ASP A 294 27.05 -26.06 -5.44
N GLY A 295 26.68 -26.81 -6.48
CA GLY A 295 27.23 -28.12 -6.76
C GLY A 295 26.89 -28.61 -8.18
N GLY A 296 27.76 -29.46 -8.74
CA GLY A 296 27.58 -29.95 -10.10
C GLY A 296 28.43 -31.17 -10.47
N SER A 297 28.05 -31.81 -11.57
CA SER A 297 28.69 -32.99 -12.15
C SER A 297 30.12 -32.74 -12.62
N ARG A 298 30.44 -31.53 -13.08
CA ARG A 298 31.78 -31.17 -13.57
C ARG A 298 32.46 -30.13 -12.66
N PRO A 299 33.78 -30.18 -12.47
CA PRO A 299 34.50 -29.24 -11.61
C PRO A 299 34.44 -27.78 -12.11
N ASP A 300 34.43 -27.58 -13.41
CA ASP A 300 34.47 -26.27 -14.10
C ASP A 300 33.19 -25.44 -13.95
N VAL A 301 32.11 -26.03 -13.44
CA VAL A 301 30.84 -25.35 -13.16
C VAL A 301 30.56 -25.16 -11.66
N ARG A 302 31.31 -25.83 -10.78
CA ARG A 302 31.11 -25.73 -9.32
C ARG A 302 31.55 -24.36 -8.81
N ASP A 303 30.81 -23.84 -7.83
CA ASP A 303 31.12 -22.57 -7.14
C ASP A 303 31.26 -21.36 -8.09
N ARG A 304 30.64 -21.43 -9.27
CA ARG A 304 30.60 -20.36 -10.27
C ARG A 304 29.21 -19.77 -10.38
N THR A 305 29.16 -18.50 -10.78
CA THR A 305 27.94 -17.86 -11.25
C THR A 305 27.89 -17.94 -12.77
N LEU A 306 26.98 -18.73 -13.31
CA LEU A 306 26.69 -18.76 -14.75
C LEU A 306 25.71 -17.64 -15.08
N SER A 307 26.03 -16.81 -16.05
CA SER A 307 25.19 -15.68 -16.45
C SER A 307 24.58 -15.95 -17.82
N HIS A 308 23.30 -16.30 -17.84
CA HIS A 308 22.60 -16.65 -19.07
C HIS A 308 21.82 -15.45 -19.58
N GLY A 309 22.01 -15.06 -20.85
CA GLY A 309 21.01 -14.27 -21.56
C GLY A 309 19.72 -15.09 -21.68
N TYR A 310 18.55 -14.48 -21.54
CA TYR A 310 17.29 -15.22 -21.66
C TYR A 310 16.23 -14.54 -22.53
N GLU A 311 15.39 -15.37 -23.13
CA GLU A 311 14.13 -14.97 -23.76
C GLU A 311 13.02 -15.88 -23.24
N LEU A 312 12.05 -15.31 -22.53
CA LEU A 312 10.88 -16.05 -22.01
C LEU A 312 9.62 -15.51 -22.67
N THR A 313 8.78 -16.38 -23.22
CA THR A 313 7.50 -15.98 -23.83
C THR A 313 6.52 -15.46 -22.76
N ASP A 314 5.56 -14.63 -23.17
CA ASP A 314 4.60 -14.01 -22.24
C ASP A 314 3.72 -15.02 -21.49
N ASP A 315 3.40 -16.14 -22.14
CA ASP A 315 2.70 -17.28 -21.53
C ASP A 315 3.59 -18.12 -20.59
N GLY A 316 4.91 -17.87 -20.59
CA GLY A 316 5.91 -18.60 -19.83
C GLY A 316 6.20 -20.01 -20.37
N ASP A 317 5.64 -20.43 -21.50
CA ASP A 317 5.75 -21.82 -21.99
C ASP A 317 7.09 -22.11 -22.68
N ARG A 318 7.76 -21.11 -23.27
CA ARG A 318 9.04 -21.27 -23.97
C ARG A 318 10.10 -20.36 -23.37
N LEU A 319 11.20 -20.96 -22.93
CA LEU A 319 12.38 -20.27 -22.39
C LEU A 319 13.60 -20.57 -23.25
N VAL A 320 14.32 -19.56 -23.70
CA VAL A 320 15.64 -19.72 -24.32
C VAL A 320 16.67 -19.22 -23.32
N LEU A 321 17.71 -20.01 -23.07
CA LEU A 321 18.88 -19.62 -22.29
C LEU A 321 20.11 -19.66 -23.18
N SER A 322 20.87 -18.57 -23.18
CA SER A 322 22.12 -18.44 -23.91
C SER A 322 23.28 -18.21 -22.96
N LEU A 323 24.39 -18.93 -23.13
CA LEU A 323 25.61 -18.76 -22.35
C LEU A 323 26.79 -18.58 -23.29
N MET A 324 27.52 -17.47 -23.15
CA MET A 324 28.76 -17.24 -23.88
C MET A 324 29.91 -17.99 -23.18
N GLY A 325 30.59 -18.87 -23.90
CA GLY A 325 31.80 -19.52 -23.43
C GLY A 325 33.03 -18.61 -23.51
N ASP A 326 34.07 -18.94 -22.76
CA ASP A 326 35.37 -18.26 -22.81
C ASP A 326 36.07 -18.46 -24.19
N ASP A 327 35.63 -19.47 -24.94
CA ASP A 327 36.02 -19.78 -26.32
C ASP A 327 35.32 -18.90 -27.38
N GLY A 328 34.43 -18.01 -26.95
CA GLY A 328 33.64 -17.15 -27.85
C GLY A 328 32.49 -17.88 -28.55
N VAL A 329 32.18 -19.13 -28.16
CA VAL A 329 31.04 -19.89 -28.68
C VAL A 329 29.84 -19.71 -27.76
N GLU A 330 28.71 -19.28 -28.32
CA GLU A 330 27.45 -19.17 -27.59
C GLU A 330 26.74 -20.53 -27.57
N SER A 331 26.43 -21.03 -26.38
CA SER A 331 25.53 -22.19 -26.21
C SER A 331 24.11 -21.69 -26.00
N ARG A 332 23.20 -22.04 -26.89
CA ARG A 332 21.78 -21.64 -26.84
C ARG A 332 20.89 -22.87 -26.64
N ALA A 333 20.17 -22.90 -25.52
CA ALA A 333 19.25 -23.98 -25.17
C ALA A 333 17.81 -23.46 -25.18
N THR A 334 16.95 -24.07 -25.99
CA THR A 334 15.50 -23.80 -25.97
C THR A 334 14.81 -24.84 -25.12
N TRP A 335 14.01 -24.38 -24.17
CA TRP A 335 13.29 -25.17 -23.19
C TRP A 335 11.78 -24.95 -23.35
N ARG A 336 11.01 -26.02 -23.10
CA ARG A 336 9.54 -25.96 -23.05
C ARG A 336 9.03 -26.39 -21.70
N ARG A 337 8.11 -25.62 -21.14
CA ARG A 337 7.49 -25.90 -19.85
C ARG A 337 6.74 -27.22 -19.88
N HIS A 338 6.92 -28.03 -18.85
CA HIS A 338 6.06 -29.17 -18.59
C HIS A 338 4.71 -28.68 -18.08
N ARG A 339 3.64 -29.08 -18.78
CA ARG A 339 2.26 -28.82 -18.38
C ARG A 339 1.78 -29.79 -17.33
#